data_AF-A0A7L3DNT5-F1
#
_entry.id   AF-A0A7L3DNT5-F1
#
_cell.length_a   1.000
_cell.length_b   1.000
_cell.length_c   1.000
_cell.angle_alpha   90.00
_cell.angle_beta   90.00
_cell.angle_gamma   90.00
#
_symmetry.space_group_name_H-M   'P 1'
#
loop_
_entity.id
_entity.type
_entity.pdbx_description
1 polymer ?
#
loop_
_entity_poly.entity_id
_entity_poly.type
_entity_poly.pdbx_seq_one_letter_code
_entity_poly.pdbx_strand_id
1 'polypeptide(L)' 'MSSPEIASLSWGQMKVKGCSTTYKDCKVWPGGSRTWDWRETGTNHSPGVQPADLEEVVKKGVKTMVIGRGMSEALQV' A
#
# COMPACT_ATOMS: atom_id res chain seq x y z
N MET A 1 15.26 -1.21 -10.54
CA MET A 1 13.97 -0.71 -11.06
C MET A 1 13.56 0.50 -10.22
N SER A 2 12.79 1.46 -10.78
CA SER A 2 12.31 2.64 -10.05
C SER A 2 10.99 2.39 -9.32
N SER A 3 10.70 3.15 -8.28
CA SER A 3 9.36 3.18 -7.66
C SER A 3 8.36 3.78 -8.66
N PRO A 4 7.23 3.12 -8.96
CA PRO A 4 6.24 3.67 -9.86
C PRO A 4 5.46 4.81 -9.20
N GLU A 5 4.97 5.73 -10.02
CA GLU A 5 4.16 6.87 -9.62
C GLU A 5 2.72 6.42 -9.32
N ILE A 6 2.12 6.91 -8.23
CA ILE A 6 0.67 6.83 -8.01
C ILE A 6 0.03 7.89 -8.91
N ALA A 7 -0.61 7.45 -10.00
CA ALA A 7 -1.14 8.33 -11.03
C ALA A 7 -2.45 9.03 -10.63
N SER A 8 -3.26 8.38 -9.80
CA SER A 8 -4.46 8.99 -9.23
C SER A 8 -4.88 8.34 -7.92
N LEU A 9 -5.58 9.13 -7.09
CA LEU A 9 -6.14 8.76 -5.79
C LEU A 9 -7.52 9.40 -5.65
N SER A 10 -8.51 8.59 -5.26
CA SER A 10 -9.84 9.04 -4.83
C SER A 10 -10.37 8.09 -3.76
N TRP A 11 -11.51 8.39 -3.14
CA TRP A 11 -12.08 7.53 -2.11
C TRP A 11 -12.33 6.11 -2.65
N GLY A 12 -11.68 5.12 -2.02
CA GLY A 12 -11.79 3.70 -2.41
C GLY A 12 -11.16 3.33 -3.76
N GLN A 13 -10.31 4.19 -4.34
CA GLN A 13 -9.68 3.91 -5.63
C GLN A 13 -8.29 4.53 -5.76
N MET A 14 -7.32 3.71 -6.21
CA MET A 14 -5.95 4.12 -6.53
C MET A 14 -5.51 3.52 -7.87
N LYS A 15 -4.72 4.27 -8.64
CA LYS A 15 -4.09 3.81 -9.88
C LYS A 15 -2.59 4.04 -9.84
N VAL A 16 -1.80 3.03 -10.22
CA VAL A 16 -0.34 3.10 -10.29
C VAL A 16 0.09 3.10 -11.75
N LYS A 17 0.98 4.02 -12.13
CA LYS A 17 1.44 4.19 -13.51
C LYS A 17 2.13 2.91 -13.99
N GLY A 18 1.76 2.47 -15.20
CA GLY A 18 2.29 1.22 -15.78
C GLY A 18 1.64 -0.05 -15.23
N CYS A 19 0.64 0.06 -14.35
CA CYS A 19 -0.18 -1.07 -13.92
C CYS A 19 -1.60 -0.95 -14.49
N SER A 20 -2.15 -2.05 -15.02
CA SER A 20 -3.53 -2.10 -15.51
C SER A 20 -4.56 -2.26 -14.39
N THR A 21 -4.13 -2.68 -13.20
CA THR A 21 -5.01 -2.88 -12.05
C THR A 21 -5.41 -1.56 -11.41
N THR A 22 -6.71 -1.41 -11.16
CA THR A 22 -7.23 -0.37 -10.26
C THR A 22 -7.39 -0.98 -8.88
N TYR A 23 -6.80 -0.35 -7.87
CA TYR A 23 -6.77 -0.85 -6.51
C TYR A 23 -7.78 -0.11 -5.63
N LYS A 24 -8.28 -0.77 -4.59
CA LYS A 24 -8.92 -0.08 -3.46
C LYS A 24 -7.83 0.49 -2.53
N ASP A 25 -6.96 -0.42 -2.07
CA ASP A 25 -5.76 -0.15 -1.29
C ASP A 25 -4.58 -0.89 -1.96
N CYS A 26 -3.38 -0.31 -1.96
CA CYS A 26 -2.23 -0.94 -2.62
C CYS A 26 -0.92 -0.82 -1.85
N LYS A 27 -0.04 -1.80 -2.08
CA LYS A 27 1.38 -1.78 -1.72
C LYS A 27 2.18 -1.48 -2.98
N VAL A 28 3.17 -0.60 -2.85
CA VAL A 28 3.98 -0.11 -3.98
C VAL A 28 5.46 -0.18 -3.62
N TRP A 29 6.31 -0.63 -4.55
CA TRP A 29 7.75 -0.78 -4.36
C TRP A 29 8.52 -0.56 -5.67
N PRO A 30 9.86 -0.43 -5.63
CA PRO A 30 10.68 -0.35 -6.82
C PRO A 30 10.43 -1.54 -7.77
N GLY A 31 9.83 -1.26 -8.93
CA GLY A 31 9.49 -2.26 -9.95
C GLY A 31 8.10 -2.86 -9.88
N GLY A 32 7.20 -2.43 -8.98
CA GLY A 32 5.82 -2.92 -9.03
C GLY A 32 4.88 -2.44 -7.93
N SER A 33 3.67 -2.99 -7.98
CA SER A 33 2.61 -2.77 -7.02
C SER A 33 1.70 -3.99 -6.93
N ARG A 34 0.96 -4.13 -5.83
CA ARG A 34 -0.14 -5.08 -5.71
C ARG A 34 -1.26 -4.56 -4.80
N THR A 35 -2.40 -5.24 -4.84
CA THR A 35 -3.51 -5.02 -3.91
C THR A 35 -3.06 -5.25 -2.47
N TRP A 36 -3.43 -4.34 -1.58
CA TRP A 36 -3.33 -4.55 -0.15
C TRP A 36 -4.67 -5.07 0.36
N ASP A 37 -4.78 -6.38 0.55
CA ASP A 37 -5.94 -7.00 1.19
C ASP A 37 -5.64 -7.27 2.68
N TRP A 38 -6.33 -6.56 3.57
CA TRP A 38 -6.14 -6.68 5.01
C TRP A 38 -6.48 -8.07 5.55
N ARG A 39 -7.25 -8.87 4.80
CA ARG A 39 -7.60 -10.25 5.18
C ARG A 39 -6.37 -11.17 5.18
N GLU A 40 -5.32 -10.81 4.44
CA GLU A 40 -4.07 -11.58 4.39
C GLU A 40 -3.31 -11.55 5.72
N THR A 41 -3.44 -10.46 6.48
CA THR A 41 -2.62 -10.17 7.67
C THR A 41 -3.44 -9.94 8.93
N GLY A 42 -4.77 -9.91 8.82
CA GLY A 42 -5.67 -9.61 9.93
C GLY A 42 -5.73 -8.12 10.28
N THR A 43 -5.25 -7.25 9.39
CA THR A 43 -5.24 -5.80 9.60
C THR A 43 -6.65 -5.25 9.76
N ASN A 44 -6.80 -4.35 10.71
CA ASN A 44 -8.03 -3.62 11.01
C ASN A 44 -7.66 -2.18 11.37
N HIS A 45 -8.67 -1.30 11.51
CA HIS A 45 -8.44 0.08 11.94
C HIS A 45 -7.69 0.17 13.28
N SER A 46 -7.94 -0.79 14.17
CA SER A 46 -7.17 -1.02 15.39
C SER A 46 -6.91 -2.53 15.53
N PRO A 47 -5.68 -2.99 15.87
CA PRO A 47 -4.54 -2.17 16.28
C PRO A 47 -3.81 -1.44 15.14
N GLY A 48 -4.23 -1.65 13.88
CA GLY A 48 -3.68 -0.93 12.74
C GLY A 48 -2.87 -1.80 11.79
N VAL A 49 -2.00 -1.16 11.02
CA VAL A 49 -1.07 -1.80 10.08
C VAL A 49 -0.16 -2.79 10.80
N GLN A 50 -0.05 -4.00 10.26
CA GLN A 50 0.77 -5.05 10.85
C GLN A 50 2.17 -5.08 10.22
N PRO A 51 3.22 -5.53 10.95
CA PRO A 51 4.53 -5.79 10.35
C PRO A 51 4.45 -6.69 9.11
N ALA A 52 3.56 -7.69 9.14
CA ALA A 52 3.30 -8.59 8.03
C ALA A 52 2.78 -7.88 6.76
N ASP A 53 2.12 -6.71 6.88
CA ASP A 53 1.74 -5.90 5.73
C ASP A 53 2.96 -5.35 4.99
N LEU A 54 4.02 -5.05 5.74
CA LEU A 54 5.18 -4.31 5.27
C LEU A 54 6.33 -5.22 4.83
N GLU A 55 6.40 -6.44 5.35
CA GLU A 55 7.50 -7.38 5.12
C GLU A 55 7.88 -7.53 3.65
N GLU A 56 6.89 -7.66 2.77
CA GLU A 56 7.15 -7.83 1.34
C GLU A 56 7.77 -6.61 0.69
N VAL A 57 7.42 -5.40 1.14
CA VAL A 57 7.92 -4.13 0.62
C VAL A 57 9.34 -3.90 1.16
N VAL A 58 9.56 -4.20 2.45
CA VAL A 58 10.88 -4.15 3.08
C VAL A 58 11.86 -5.10 2.37
N LYS A 59 11.42 -6.33 2.04
CA LYS A 59 12.22 -7.31 1.28
C LYS A 59 12.61 -6.83 -0.13
N LYS A 60 11.99 -5.76 -0.67
CA LYS A 60 12.40 -5.11 -1.93
C LYS A 60 13.56 -4.13 -1.77
N GLY A 61 14.06 -3.92 -0.54
CA GLY A 61 15.23 -3.07 -0.27
C GLY A 61 14.93 -1.58 -0.33
N VAL A 62 13.74 -1.15 0.10
CA VAL A 62 13.38 0.27 0.14
C VAL A 62 14.11 1.00 1.28
N LYS A 63 14.58 2.22 1.02
CA LYS A 63 15.16 3.11 2.05
C LYS A 63 14.08 3.88 2.83
N THR A 64 12.97 4.18 2.16
CA THR A 64 11.86 4.96 2.70
C THR A 64 10.56 4.21 2.48
N MET A 65 9.74 4.15 3.52
CA MET A 65 8.40 3.56 3.47
C MET A 65 7.38 4.58 3.96
N VAL A 66 6.29 4.73 3.21
CA VAL A 66 5.20 5.67 3.52
C VAL A 66 3.94 4.86 3.73
N ILE A 67 3.25 5.08 4.86
CA ILE A 67 2.00 4.41 5.21
C ILE A 67 0.87 5.44 5.13
N GLY A 68 -0.04 5.26 4.16
CA GLY A 68 -1.27 6.04 4.08
C GLY A 68 -2.31 5.48 5.05
N ARG A 69 -2.76 6.29 6.02
CA ARG A 69 -3.70 5.88 7.08
C ARG A 69 -5.18 6.06 6.71
N GLY A 70 -5.49 6.07 5.41
CA GLY A 70 -6.80 6.40 4.88
C GLY A 70 -7.10 7.91 4.89
N MET A 71 -8.21 8.29 4.26
CA MET A 71 -8.57 9.69 4.00
C MET A 71 -8.82 10.53 5.27
N SER A 72 -9.21 9.89 6.36
CA SER A 72 -9.48 10.53 7.67
C SER A 72 -8.56 10.02 8.78
N GLU A 73 -7.45 9.37 8.42
CA GLU A 73 -6.45 8.86 9.37
C GLU A 73 -6.99 7.87 10.42
N ALA A 74 -8.09 7.17 10.13
CA ALA A 74 -8.72 6.24 11.06
C ALA A 74 -7.95 4.91 11.23
N LEU A 75 -7.02 4.59 10.31
CA LEU A 75 -6.16 3.42 10.40
C LEU A 75 -4.95 3.70 11.30
N GLN A 76 -4.77 2.90 12.36
CA GLN A 76 -3.60 2.98 13.23
C GLN A 76 -2.35 2.36 12.59
N VAL A 77 -1.18 2.62 13.19
CA VAL A 77 0.13 2.08 12.81
C VAL A 77 0.87 1.66 14.07
#